data_AF-A0A0M8X9T4-F1
#
_entry.id   AF-A0A0M8X9T4-F1
#
_cell.length_a   1.000
_cell.length_b   1.000
_cell.length_c   1.000
_cell.angle_alpha   90.00
_cell.angle_beta   90.00
_cell.angle_gamma   90.00
#
_symmetry.space_group_name_H-M   'P 1'
#
loop_
_entity.id
_entity.type
_entity.pdbx_description
1 polymer ?
#
loop_
_entity_poly.entity_id
_entity_poly.type
_entity_poly.pdbx_seq_one_letter_code
_entity_poly.pdbx_strand_id
1 'polypeptide(L)' 'MRNERHGVRLSREEMELFLQYLHRFANHDLDLFALMEVGAPENPAYVTFAREPVAGVDPSAYQRPSG' A
#
# COMPACT_ATOMS: atom_id res chain seq x y z
N MET A 1 -15.34 -7.51 15.20
CA MET A 1 -15.49 -8.84 14.55
C MET A 1 -14.10 -9.38 14.27
N ARG A 2 -13.67 -10.42 15.01
CA ARG A 2 -12.41 -11.12 14.72
C ARG A 2 -12.69 -12.04 13.55
N ASN A 3 -11.99 -11.86 12.44
CA ASN A 3 -12.27 -12.58 11.20
C ASN A 3 -11.62 -13.97 11.29
N GLU A 4 -12.42 -15.01 11.56
CA GLU A 4 -11.94 -16.37 11.92
C GLU A 4 -11.34 -17.17 10.76
N ARG A 5 -11.27 -16.61 9.55
CA ARG A 5 -10.89 -17.32 8.31
C ARG A 5 -9.47 -17.12 7.81
N HIS A 6 -8.63 -16.33 8.49
CA HIS A 6 -7.28 -15.99 8.00
C HIS A 6 -6.30 -17.18 7.80
N GLY A 7 -6.67 -18.40 8.21
CA GLY A 7 -5.85 -19.61 8.01
C GLY A 7 -6.44 -20.66 7.05
N VAL A 8 -7.63 -20.41 6.47
CA VAL A 8 -8.27 -21.38 5.56
C VAL A 8 -7.79 -21.11 4.13
N ARG A 9 -7.34 -22.16 3.43
CA ARG A 9 -7.00 -22.05 2.00
C ARG A 9 -8.25 -21.73 1.20
N LEU A 10 -8.13 -20.74 0.32
CA LEU A 10 -9.17 -20.41 -0.66
C LEU A 10 -9.39 -21.60 -1.60
N SER A 11 -10.64 -21.78 -2.04
CA SER A 11 -10.92 -22.60 -3.22
C SER A 11 -10.25 -22.01 -4.46
N ARG A 12 -10.23 -22.77 -5.56
CA ARG A 12 -9.69 -22.28 -6.83
C ARG A 12 -10.45 -21.05 -7.33
N GLU A 13 -11.77 -21.09 -7.27
CA GLU A 13 -12.65 -20.02 -7.72
C GLU A 13 -12.50 -18.78 -6.83
N GLU A 14 -12.38 -18.96 -5.52
CA GLU A 14 -12.12 -17.88 -4.57
C GLU A 14 -10.75 -17.23 -4.81
N MET A 15 -9.72 -18.03 -5.14
CA MET A 15 -8.38 -17.53 -5.48
C MET A 15 -8.39 -16.72 -6.77
N GLU A 16 -9.07 -17.21 -7.81
CA GLU A 16 -9.18 -16.50 -9.10
C GLU A 16 -9.91 -15.15 -8.93
N LEU A 17 -10.95 -15.11 -8.09
CA LEU A 17 -11.65 -13.86 -7.77
C LEU A 17 -10.80 -12.91 -6.91
N PHE A 18 -10.07 -13.45 -5.93
CA PHE A 18 -9.14 -12.68 -5.09
C PHE A 18 -8.06 -12.00 -5.95
N LEU A 19 -7.45 -12.73 -6.89
CA LEU A 19 -6.42 -12.19 -7.78
C LEU A 19 -6.98 -11.10 -8.71
N GLN A 20 -8.21 -11.25 -9.20
CA GLN A 20 -8.87 -10.20 -9.99
C GLN A 20 -9.11 -8.93 -9.18
N TYR A 21 -9.58 -9.05 -7.94
CA TYR A 21 -9.74 -7.90 -7.05
C TYR A 21 -8.39 -7.28 -6.67
N LEU A 22 -7.37 -8.08 -6.40
CA LEU A 22 -6.03 -7.59 -6.12
C LEU A 22 -5.43 -6.85 -7.32
N HIS A 23 -5.61 -7.38 -8.53
CA HIS A 23 -5.16 -6.72 -9.75
C HIS A 23 -5.89 -5.41 -10.00
N ARG A 24 -7.20 -5.35 -9.73
CA ARG A 24 -7.98 -4.10 -9.80
C ARG A 24 -7.49 -3.10 -8.75
N PHE A 25 -7.30 -3.52 -7.50
CA PHE A 25 -6.77 -2.67 -6.44
C PHE A 25 -5.36 -2.15 -6.78
N ALA A 26 -4.48 -3.03 -7.23
CA ALA A 26 -3.10 -2.67 -7.59
C ALA A 26 -3.02 -1.69 -8.76
N ASN A 27 -3.96 -1.76 -9.72
CA ASN A 27 -3.94 -0.87 -10.89
C ASN A 27 -4.83 0.37 -10.76
N HIS A 28 -5.80 0.39 -9.83
CA HIS A 28 -6.74 1.50 -9.67
C HIS A 28 -6.52 2.25 -8.36
N ASP A 29 -6.35 1.52 -7.26
CA ASP A 29 -6.28 2.11 -5.92
C ASP A 29 -4.85 2.45 -5.51
N LEU A 30 -3.81 1.87 -6.14
CA LEU A 30 -2.43 2.33 -5.93
C LEU A 30 -2.14 3.68 -6.59
N ASP A 31 -2.82 4.01 -7.69
CA ASP A 31 -2.78 5.35 -8.27
C ASP A 31 -3.43 6.39 -7.34
N LEU A 32 -4.47 5.98 -6.58
CA LEU A 32 -5.07 6.80 -5.51
C LEU A 32 -4.21 6.83 -4.24
N PHE A 33 -3.52 5.74 -3.90
CA PHE A 33 -2.60 5.68 -2.77
C PHE A 33 -1.33 6.52 -2.96
N ALA A 34 -0.98 6.83 -4.22
CA ALA A 34 0.14 7.71 -4.57
C ALA A 34 -0.13 9.20 -4.22
N LEU A 35 -1.38 9.55 -3.89
CA LEU A 35 -1.82 10.91 -3.57
C LEU A 35 -2.81 10.91 -2.38
N MET A 36 -2.47 10.22 -1.29
CA MET A 36 -3.23 10.40 -0.06
C MET A 36 -2.83 11.72 0.61
N GLU A 37 -3.80 12.61 0.78
CA GLU A 37 -3.69 13.72 1.72
C GLU A 37 -3.77 13.18 3.15
N VAL A 38 -2.73 13.42 3.93
CA VAL A 38 -2.59 13.05 5.33
C VAL A 38 -2.27 14.30 6.13
N GLY A 39 -2.77 14.41 7.37
CA GLY A 39 -2.52 15.57 8.23
C GLY A 39 -3.76 16.41 8.48
N ALA A 40 -3.57 17.60 9.04
CA ALA A 40 -4.66 18.51 9.37
C ALA A 40 -5.10 19.29 8.12
N PRO A 41 -6.39 19.63 7.96
CA PRO A 41 -6.86 20.43 6.82
C PRO A 41 -6.13 21.77 6.65
N GLU A 42 -5.63 22.35 7.75
CA GLU A 42 -4.88 23.61 7.75
C GLU A 42 -3.43 23.43 7.27
N ASN A 43 -2.91 22.20 7.25
CA ASN A 43 -1.59 21.85 6.75
C ASN A 43 -1.55 20.42 6.19
N PRO A 44 -2.08 20.21 4.97
CA PRO A 44 -2.08 18.89 4.36
C PRO A 44 -0.66 18.46 4.01
N ALA A 45 -0.36 17.18 4.24
CA ALA A 45 0.82 16.50 3.75
C ALA A 45 0.39 15.44 2.74
N TYR A 46 1.25 15.11 1.77
CA TYR A 46 0.94 14.14 0.73
C TYR A 46 1.99 13.03 0.75
N VAL A 47 1.55 11.77 0.65
CA VAL A 47 2.45 10.62 0.65
C VAL A 47 2.53 10.02 -0.74
N THR A 48 3.75 9.80 -1.23
CA THR A 48 4.02 9.13 -2.50
C THR A 48 4.82 7.86 -2.26
N PHE A 49 4.38 6.75 -2.86
CA PHE A 49 5.11 5.49 -2.87
C PHE A 49 5.87 5.35 -4.19
N ALA A 50 7.19 5.37 -4.13
CA ALA A 50 8.06 5.19 -5.28
C ALA A 50 9.15 4.16 -4.98
N ARG A 51 9.63 3.49 -6.03
CA ARG A 51 10.80 2.60 -5.92
C ARG A 51 12.12 3.36 -5.93
N GLU A 52 12.10 4.58 -6.44
CA GLU A 52 13.25 5.47 -6.49
C GLU A 52 13.21 6.43 -5.30
N PRO A 53 14.36 6.74 -4.68
CA PRO A 53 14.43 7.76 -3.66
C PRO A 53 14.10 9.13 -4.25
N VAL A 54 13.53 10.01 -3.42
CA VAL A 54 13.27 11.40 -3.80
C VAL A 54 14.60 12.08 -4.10
N ALA A 55 14.65 12.87 -5.18
CA ALA A 55 15.86 13.57 -5.59
C ALA A 55 16.43 14.42 -4.45
N GLY A 56 17.71 14.22 -4.13
CA GLY A 56 18.40 14.93 -3.05
C GLY A 56 18.24 14.34 -1.65
N VAL A 57 17.45 13.27 -1.48
CA VAL A 57 17.35 12.53 -0.21
C VAL A 57 18.40 11.43 -0.16
N ASP A 58 19.14 11.35 0.95
CA ASP A 58 20.13 10.30 1.17
C ASP A 58 19.45 8.92 1.30
N PRO A 59 19.91 7.87 0.56
CA PRO A 59 19.33 6.53 0.65
C PRO A 59 19.27 5.93 2.06
N SER A 60 20.19 6.33 2.96
CA SER A 60 20.18 5.90 4.35
C SER A 60 18.93 6.37 5.12
N ALA A 61 18.27 7.44 4.68
CA ALA A 61 17.01 7.91 5.28
C ALA A 61 15.87 6.89 5.12
N TYR A 62 15.96 5.98 4.14
CA TYR A 62 14.98 4.91 3.91
C TYR A 62 15.36 3.60 4.63
N GLN A 63 16.54 3.53 5.24
CA GLN A 63 16.96 2.33 5.95
C GLN A 63 16.18 2.22 7.27
N ARG A 64 15.70 1.01 7.55
CA ARG A 64 15.09 0.72 8.85
C ARG A 64 16.18 0.89 9.93
N PRO A 65 15.87 1.54 11.07
CA PRO A 65 16.81 1.58 12.19
C PRO A 65 17.21 0.14 12.55
N SER A 66 18.51 -0.15 12.54
CA SER A 66 19.05 -1.40 13.04
C SER A 66 18.85 -1.43 14.56
N GLY A 67 17.83 -2.14 14.99
CA GLY A 67 17.65 -2.56 16.38
C GLY A 67 18.39 -3.84 16.67
#